data_AF-A0A415UD96-F1
#
_entry.id   AF-A0A415UD96-F1
#
_cell.length_a   1.000
_cell.length_b   1.000
_cell.length_c   1.000
_cell.angle_alpha   90.00
_cell.angle_beta   90.00
_cell.angle_gamma   90.00
#
_symmetry.space_group_name_H-M   'P 1'
#
loop_
_entity.id
_entity.type
_entity.pdbx_description
1 polymer ?
#
loop_
_entity_poly.entity_id
_entity_poly.type
_entity_poly.pdbx_seq_one_letter_code
_entity_poly.pdbx_strand_id
1 'polypeptide(L)'
;MGNRKEEILIVALHLFARDGYEAVSVSQIAGKLDMTKGALYRHYKSKRDIFDCIVGRMEQQDGEQATEYDMPEEEKEKMPEKYENVSLDDFVEYSKSMFEYWTEDDFASSFRKMLTIEQFRSEEMQNLYQQYLVAGPASYVKDLFDSMRITNAKNKAVRFYAVMHFYYSLYDGAEDKENVKDEFVSAIKSLVQELK
;
A
#
# COMPACT_ATOMS: atom_id res chain seq x y z
N MET A 1 -21.44 16.74 10.05
CA MET A 1 -20.97 17.61 8.95
C MET A 1 -19.69 16.98 8.43
N GLY A 2 -19.70 16.44 7.22
CA GLY A 2 -18.52 15.82 6.62
C GLY A 2 -17.35 16.81 6.60
N ASN A 3 -16.16 16.34 6.94
CA ASN A 3 -14.97 17.17 6.94
C ASN A 3 -14.66 17.54 5.48
N ARG A 4 -14.94 18.77 5.04
CA ARG A 4 -14.70 19.18 3.64
C ARG A 4 -13.26 18.94 3.18
N LYS A 5 -12.31 19.02 4.12
CA LYS A 5 -10.90 18.70 3.87
C LYS A 5 -10.72 17.23 3.46
N GLU A 6 -11.44 16.33 4.13
CA GLU A 6 -11.45 14.89 3.84
C GLU A 6 -12.04 14.60 2.45
N GLU A 7 -13.17 15.22 2.10
CA GLU A 7 -13.77 15.06 0.76
C GLU A 7 -12.82 15.50 -0.36
N ILE A 8 -12.09 16.60 -0.16
CA ILE A 8 -11.08 17.08 -1.12
C ILE A 8 -9.96 16.04 -1.28
N LEU A 9 -9.49 15.47 -0.18
CA LEU A 9 -8.40 14.51 -0.17
C LEU A 9 -8.77 13.21 -0.91
N ILE A 10 -9.94 12.65 -0.62
CA ILE A 10 -10.44 11.44 -1.29
C ILE A 10 -10.67 11.68 -2.79
N VAL A 11 -11.36 12.76 -3.17
CA VAL A 11 -11.62 13.06 -4.59
C VAL A 11 -10.32 13.34 -5.35
N ALA A 12 -9.36 14.01 -4.72
CA ALA A 12 -8.05 14.22 -5.33
C ALA A 12 -7.32 12.89 -5.56
N LEU A 13 -7.29 12.00 -4.56
CA LEU A 13 -6.66 10.69 -4.69
C LEU A 13 -7.30 9.86 -5.79
N HIS A 14 -8.63 9.81 -5.89
CA HIS A 14 -9.32 9.11 -6.98
C HIS A 14 -8.96 9.66 -8.36
N LEU A 15 -8.84 10.98 -8.48
CA LEU A 15 -8.39 11.59 -9.73
C LEU A 15 -6.93 11.26 -10.03
N PHE A 16 -6.05 11.28 -9.04
CA PHE A 16 -4.63 10.90 -9.20
C PHE A 16 -4.48 9.43 -9.58
N ALA A 17 -5.28 8.55 -8.99
CA ALA A 17 -5.29 7.11 -9.27
C ALA A 17 -5.80 6.77 -10.68
N ARG A 18 -6.63 7.64 -11.27
CA ARG A 18 -7.18 7.45 -12.61
C ARG A 18 -6.35 8.12 -13.70
N ASP A 19 -5.98 9.37 -13.49
CA ASP A 19 -5.41 10.23 -14.53
C ASP A 19 -3.91 10.51 -14.32
N GLY A 20 -3.37 10.17 -13.15
CA GLY A 20 -2.03 10.54 -12.70
C GLY A 20 -2.01 11.86 -11.92
N TYR A 21 -1.21 11.90 -10.86
CA TYR A 21 -0.96 13.10 -10.05
C TYR A 21 -0.51 14.29 -10.91
N GLU A 22 0.39 14.09 -11.87
CA GLU A 22 0.91 15.19 -12.69
C GLU A 22 -0.17 15.80 -13.61
N ALA A 23 -1.00 14.96 -14.22
CA ALA A 23 -2.02 15.40 -15.18
C ALA A 23 -3.21 16.12 -14.51
N VAL A 24 -3.48 15.81 -13.24
CA VAL A 24 -4.61 16.41 -12.51
C VAL A 24 -4.27 17.82 -12.02
N SER A 25 -5.20 18.74 -12.27
CA SER A 25 -5.16 20.13 -11.80
C SER A 25 -6.10 20.36 -10.61
N VAL A 26 -5.78 21.36 -9.79
CA VAL A 26 -6.65 21.80 -8.68
C VAL A 26 -8.05 22.22 -9.17
N SER A 27 -8.15 22.74 -10.39
CA SER A 27 -9.44 23.11 -11.00
C SER A 27 -10.30 21.88 -11.30
N GLN A 28 -9.72 20.77 -11.73
CA GLN A 28 -10.45 19.51 -11.93
C GLN A 28 -10.98 18.96 -10.60
N ILE A 29 -10.15 18.98 -9.55
CA ILE A 29 -10.55 18.54 -8.20
C ILE A 29 -11.72 19.42 -7.69
N ALA A 30 -11.57 20.74 -7.77
CA ALA A 30 -12.61 21.69 -7.35
C ALA A 30 -13.91 21.51 -8.14
N GLY A 31 -13.82 21.32 -9.46
CA GLY A 31 -14.97 21.07 -10.33
C GLY A 31 -15.70 19.77 -10.00
N LYS A 32 -15.00 18.73 -9.53
CA LYS A 32 -15.64 17.48 -9.09
C LYS A 32 -16.43 17.60 -7.79
N LEU A 33 -16.16 18.63 -7.00
CA LEU A 33 -16.82 18.88 -5.71
C LEU A 33 -17.78 20.07 -5.76
N ASP A 34 -18.12 20.55 -6.96
CA ASP A 34 -18.95 21.75 -7.19
C ASP A 34 -18.48 22.97 -6.37
N MET A 35 -17.16 23.14 -6.24
CA MET A 35 -16.55 24.23 -5.50
C MET A 35 -15.65 25.09 -6.38
N THR A 36 -15.39 26.32 -5.92
CA THR A 36 -14.40 27.19 -6.57
C THR A 36 -12.99 26.77 -6.17
N LYS A 37 -12.02 27.03 -7.06
CA LYS A 37 -10.58 26.86 -6.76
C LYS A 37 -10.18 27.63 -5.49
N GLY A 38 -10.74 28.82 -5.28
CA GLY A 38 -10.51 29.63 -4.08
C GLY A 38 -11.07 29.01 -2.79
N ALA A 39 -12.19 28.29 -2.86
CA ALA A 39 -12.72 27.55 -1.71
C ALA A 39 -11.84 26.35 -1.36
N LEU A 40 -11.36 25.59 -2.36
CA LEU A 40 -10.41 24.50 -2.14
C LEU A 40 -9.13 25.00 -1.46
N TYR A 41 -8.60 26.16 -1.91
CA TYR A 41 -7.41 26.75 -1.31
C TYR A 41 -7.53 27.18 0.16
N ARG A 42 -8.75 27.25 0.71
CA ARG A 42 -8.96 27.45 2.15
C ARG A 42 -8.65 26.20 2.97
N HIS A 43 -8.66 25.03 2.35
CA HIS A 43 -8.40 23.73 3.00
C HIS A 43 -6.99 23.22 2.73
N TYR A 44 -6.48 23.43 1.51
CA TYR A 44 -5.15 23.00 1.08
C TYR A 44 -4.44 24.10 0.32
N LYS A 45 -3.17 24.36 0.64
CA LYS A 45 -2.40 25.47 0.07
C LYS A 45 -2.02 25.24 -1.39
N SER A 46 -1.91 23.97 -1.81
CA SER A 46 -1.47 23.58 -3.14
C SER A 46 -1.92 22.15 -3.49
N LYS A 47 -1.74 21.74 -4.75
CA LYS A 47 -1.89 20.32 -5.15
C LYS A 47 -0.93 19.43 -4.36
N ARG A 48 0.28 19.94 -4.11
CA ARG A 48 1.33 19.26 -3.34
C ARG A 48 0.93 19.03 -1.89
N ASP A 49 0.30 20.01 -1.25
CA ASP A 49 -0.21 19.91 0.13
C ASP A 49 -1.27 18.80 0.27
N ILE A 50 -2.08 18.57 -0.77
CA ILE A 50 -3.02 17.44 -0.80
C ILE A 50 -2.26 16.12 -0.89
N PHE A 51 -1.29 16.03 -1.80
CA PHE A 51 -0.45 14.84 -1.96
C PHE A 51 0.32 14.48 -0.69
N ASP A 52 0.94 15.45 -0.02
CA ASP A 52 1.66 15.22 1.24
C ASP A 52 0.70 14.69 2.32
N CYS A 53 -0.54 15.20 2.38
CA CYS A 53 -1.54 14.67 3.31
C CYS A 53 -2.02 13.25 2.93
N ILE A 54 -2.05 12.91 1.64
CA ILE A 54 -2.36 11.54 1.18
C ILE A 54 -1.25 10.59 1.64
N VAL A 55 0.02 10.93 1.40
CA VAL A 55 1.17 10.11 1.81
C VAL A 55 1.20 9.95 3.33
N GLY A 56 1.07 11.05 4.08
CA GLY A 56 1.08 10.98 5.55
C GLY A 56 -0.10 10.19 6.13
N ARG A 57 -1.28 10.21 5.48
CA ARG A 57 -2.38 9.33 5.87
C ARG A 57 -2.08 7.86 5.58
N MET A 58 -1.46 7.57 4.43
CA MET A 58 -1.07 6.21 4.09
C MET A 58 -0.06 5.64 5.10
N GLU A 59 0.96 6.43 5.46
CA GLU A 59 1.94 6.06 6.49
C GLU A 59 1.27 5.74 7.83
N GLN A 60 0.33 6.57 8.25
CA GLN A 60 -0.43 6.35 9.47
C GLN A 60 -1.23 5.05 9.42
N GLN A 61 -2.00 4.84 8.35
CA GLN A 61 -2.87 3.66 8.24
C GLN A 61 -2.07 2.36 8.08
N ASP A 62 -0.95 2.37 7.35
CA ASP A 62 -0.07 1.20 7.22
C ASP A 62 0.52 0.80 8.58
N GLY A 63 0.92 1.79 9.38
CA GLY A 63 1.36 1.57 10.77
C GLY A 63 0.24 1.01 11.67
N GLU A 64 -0.98 1.56 11.56
CA GLU A 64 -2.14 1.07 12.32
C GLU A 64 -2.49 -0.39 11.98
N GLN A 65 -2.45 -0.76 10.69
CA GLN A 65 -2.63 -2.15 10.23
C GLN A 65 -1.57 -3.08 10.80
N ALA A 66 -0.29 -2.67 10.79
CA ALA A 66 0.79 -3.46 11.39
C ALA A 66 0.57 -3.63 12.90
N THR A 67 0.19 -2.58 13.62
CA THR A 67 -0.11 -2.65 15.06
C THR A 67 -1.27 -3.60 15.37
N GLU A 68 -2.36 -3.56 14.59
CA GLU A 68 -3.55 -4.40 14.81
C GLU A 68 -3.23 -5.90 14.75
N TYR A 69 -2.28 -6.29 13.91
CA TYR A 69 -1.83 -7.67 13.74
C TYR A 69 -0.57 -8.03 14.54
N ASP A 70 -0.15 -7.16 15.48
CA ASP A 70 1.09 -7.29 16.27
C ASP A 70 2.37 -7.46 15.41
N MET A 71 2.35 -6.86 14.22
CA MET A 71 3.46 -6.85 13.27
C MET A 71 4.38 -5.64 13.50
N PRO A 72 5.70 -5.75 13.27
CA PRO A 72 6.61 -4.62 13.38
C PRO A 72 6.23 -3.47 12.44
N GLU A 73 6.11 -2.27 13.01
CA GLU A 73 5.76 -1.02 12.29
C GLU A 73 7.00 -0.27 11.80
N GLU A 74 8.14 -0.50 12.43
CA GLU A 74 9.42 0.15 12.09
C GLU A 74 10.49 -0.89 11.71
N GLU A 75 11.63 -0.39 11.22
CA GLU A 75 12.80 -1.20 10.86
C GLU A 75 13.27 -2.08 12.02
N LYS A 76 13.81 -3.26 11.67
CA LYS A 76 14.28 -4.28 12.62
C LYS A 76 15.32 -3.74 13.60
N GLU A 77 16.16 -2.80 13.18
CA GLU A 77 17.16 -2.14 14.02
C GLU A 77 16.53 -1.43 15.22
N LYS A 78 15.31 -0.92 15.06
CA LYS A 78 14.58 -0.19 16.12
C LYS A 78 13.67 -1.10 16.94
N MET A 79 13.16 -2.18 16.36
CA MET A 79 12.20 -3.09 16.99
C MET A 79 12.62 -4.57 16.94
N PRO A 80 13.85 -4.95 17.33
CA PRO A 80 14.35 -6.31 17.13
C PRO A 80 13.48 -7.37 17.82
N GLU A 81 13.02 -7.10 19.04
CA GLU A 81 12.18 -8.02 19.83
C GLU A 81 10.84 -8.32 19.13
N LYS A 82 10.24 -7.32 18.47
CA LYS A 82 8.96 -7.52 17.78
C LYS A 82 9.13 -8.45 16.59
N TYR A 83 10.20 -8.28 15.80
CA TYR A 83 10.52 -9.19 14.70
C TYR A 83 10.83 -10.63 15.17
N GLU A 84 11.40 -10.80 16.36
CA GLU A 84 11.72 -12.12 16.92
C GLU A 84 10.47 -12.89 17.39
N ASN A 85 9.40 -12.17 17.74
CA ASN A 85 8.17 -12.76 18.27
C ASN A 85 7.13 -13.11 17.20
N VAL A 86 7.26 -12.59 15.97
CA VAL A 86 6.32 -12.90 14.87
C VAL A 86 6.46 -14.36 14.46
N SER A 87 5.36 -15.10 14.49
CA SER A 87 5.30 -16.45 13.94
C SER A 87 5.02 -16.44 12.43
N LEU A 88 5.38 -17.52 11.74
CA LEU A 88 5.08 -17.66 10.31
C LEU A 88 3.57 -17.67 10.05
N ASP A 89 2.78 -18.24 10.96
CA ASP A 89 1.32 -18.30 10.81
C ASP A 89 0.69 -16.91 10.97
N ASP A 90 1.15 -16.10 11.92
CA ASP A 90 0.70 -14.71 12.11
C ASP A 90 1.06 -13.85 10.89
N PHE A 91 2.29 -13.98 10.38
CA PHE A 91 2.72 -13.27 9.18
C PHE A 91 1.88 -13.64 7.94
N VAL A 92 1.50 -14.91 7.81
CA VAL A 92 0.64 -15.37 6.70
C VAL A 92 -0.76 -14.79 6.82
N GLU A 93 -1.32 -14.72 8.03
CA GLU A 93 -2.61 -14.09 8.25
C GLU A 93 -2.57 -12.59 7.97
N TYR A 94 -1.54 -11.91 8.46
CA TYR A 94 -1.29 -10.50 8.14
C TYR A 94 -1.17 -10.27 6.64
N SER A 95 -0.46 -11.14 5.92
CA SER A 95 -0.30 -11.02 4.46
C SER A 95 -1.62 -11.13 3.70
N LYS A 96 -2.58 -11.91 4.20
CA LYS A 96 -3.94 -11.97 3.61
C LYS A 96 -4.72 -10.69 3.87
N SER A 97 -4.67 -10.19 5.11
CA SER A 97 -5.28 -8.90 5.45
C SER A 97 -4.70 -7.76 4.63
N MET A 98 -3.38 -7.72 4.48
CA MET A 98 -2.72 -6.73 3.63
C MET A 98 -3.12 -6.88 2.16
N PHE A 99 -3.32 -8.10 1.67
CA PHE A 99 -3.82 -8.29 0.32
C PHE A 99 -5.19 -7.64 0.12
N GLU A 100 -6.13 -7.90 1.02
CA GLU A 100 -7.47 -7.31 1.01
C GLU A 100 -7.40 -5.78 1.17
N TYR A 101 -6.62 -5.29 2.13
CA TYR A 101 -6.45 -3.86 2.35
C TYR A 101 -5.95 -3.12 1.10
N TRP A 102 -4.86 -3.60 0.48
CA TRP A 102 -4.28 -2.96 -0.71
C TRP A 102 -5.09 -3.12 -2.01
N THR A 103 -6.15 -3.94 -1.99
CA THR A 103 -7.00 -4.22 -3.16
C THR A 103 -8.44 -3.72 -3.03
N GLU A 104 -9.00 -3.74 -1.81
CA GLU A 104 -10.39 -3.45 -1.51
C GLU A 104 -10.61 -2.13 -0.78
N ASP A 105 -9.68 -1.72 0.09
CA ASP A 105 -9.80 -0.41 0.74
C ASP A 105 -9.71 0.70 -0.31
N ASP A 106 -10.68 1.61 -0.29
CA ASP A 106 -10.82 2.66 -1.30
C ASP A 106 -9.59 3.58 -1.33
N PHE A 107 -9.05 3.90 -0.16
CA PHE A 107 -7.89 4.79 -0.04
C PHE A 107 -6.61 4.07 -0.43
N ALA A 108 -6.30 2.92 0.16
CA ALA A 108 -5.07 2.18 -0.10
C ALA A 108 -4.98 1.68 -1.55
N SER A 109 -6.08 1.16 -2.09
CA SER A 109 -6.10 0.70 -3.49
C SER A 109 -5.93 1.86 -4.48
N SER A 110 -6.50 3.03 -4.20
CA SER A 110 -6.30 4.23 -5.02
C SER A 110 -4.88 4.78 -4.90
N PHE A 111 -4.30 4.76 -3.69
CA PHE A 111 -2.90 5.13 -3.46
C PHE A 111 -1.94 4.24 -4.25
N ARG A 112 -2.13 2.91 -4.19
CA ARG A 112 -1.35 1.95 -4.98
C ARG A 112 -1.41 2.27 -6.47
N LYS A 113 -2.60 2.47 -7.02
CA LYS A 113 -2.80 2.79 -8.45
C LYS A 113 -2.12 4.10 -8.85
N MET A 114 -2.23 5.14 -8.01
CA MET A 114 -1.53 6.40 -8.22
C MET A 114 -0.01 6.18 -8.31
N LEU A 115 0.59 5.46 -7.35
CA LEU A 115 2.02 5.17 -7.39
C LEU A 115 2.43 4.38 -8.64
N THR A 116 1.62 3.40 -9.05
CA THR A 116 1.90 2.62 -10.27
C THR A 116 1.94 3.48 -11.52
N ILE A 117 1.02 4.45 -11.67
CA ILE A 117 0.98 5.38 -12.81
C ILE A 117 2.18 6.34 -12.78
N GLU A 118 2.55 6.79 -11.59
CA GLU A 118 3.48 7.90 -11.40
C GLU A 118 4.95 7.46 -11.25
N GLN A 119 5.23 6.16 -11.09
CA GLN A 119 6.57 5.62 -10.81
C GLN A 119 7.68 6.03 -11.80
N PHE A 120 7.33 6.47 -13.00
CA PHE A 120 8.28 6.89 -14.05
C PHE A 120 8.32 8.42 -14.27
N ARG A 121 7.60 9.20 -13.47
CA ARG A 121 7.45 10.66 -13.66
C ARG A 121 8.52 11.46 -12.94
N SER A 122 8.97 11.00 -11.77
CA SER A 122 10.03 11.64 -10.99
C SER A 122 10.75 10.62 -10.13
N GLU A 123 11.96 10.97 -9.68
CA GLU A 123 12.71 10.16 -8.70
C GLU A 123 11.95 9.98 -7.39
N GLU A 124 11.23 11.03 -6.95
CA GLU A 124 10.39 10.96 -5.76
C GLU A 124 9.28 9.90 -5.88
N MET A 125 8.54 9.90 -7.00
CA MET A 125 7.48 8.92 -7.22
C MET A 125 8.04 7.50 -7.39
N GLN A 126 9.20 7.37 -8.02
CA GLN A 126 9.91 6.10 -8.10
C GLN A 126 10.28 5.59 -6.70
N ASN A 127 10.81 6.46 -5.83
CA ASN A 127 11.18 6.11 -4.48
C ASN A 127 9.97 5.68 -3.64
N LEU A 128 8.85 6.42 -3.72
CA LEU A 128 7.60 6.02 -3.07
C LEU A 128 7.08 4.68 -3.58
N TYR A 129 7.10 4.45 -4.90
CA TYR A 129 6.73 3.15 -5.47
C TYR A 129 7.62 2.02 -4.94
N GLN A 130 8.94 2.24 -4.87
CA GLN A 130 9.86 1.24 -4.30
C GLN A 130 9.62 1.01 -2.81
N GLN A 131 9.39 2.07 -2.04
CA GLN A 131 9.15 2.00 -0.61
C GLN A 131 7.87 1.24 -0.27
N TYR A 132 6.77 1.47 -0.99
CA TYR A 132 5.48 0.87 -0.66
C TYR A 132 5.20 -0.45 -1.38
N LEU A 133 5.71 -0.63 -2.60
CA LEU A 133 5.23 -1.70 -3.48
C LEU A 133 6.32 -2.64 -3.97
N VAL A 134 7.60 -2.41 -3.67
CA VAL A 134 8.70 -3.27 -4.17
C VAL A 134 9.77 -3.52 -3.12
N ALA A 135 10.77 -2.64 -3.01
CA ALA A 135 11.96 -2.85 -2.20
C ALA A 135 11.64 -2.87 -0.69
N GLY A 136 10.76 -1.98 -0.22
CA GLY A 136 10.36 -1.91 1.19
C GLY A 136 9.72 -3.22 1.67
N PRO A 137 8.59 -3.66 1.09
CA PRO A 137 7.96 -4.93 1.48
C PRO A 137 8.87 -6.14 1.29
N ALA A 138 9.67 -6.20 0.22
CA ALA A 138 10.60 -7.31 0.02
C ALA A 138 11.68 -7.37 1.12
N SER A 139 12.18 -6.21 1.59
CA SER A 139 13.11 -6.14 2.72
C SER A 139 12.42 -6.52 4.03
N TYR A 140 11.21 -6.02 4.26
CA TYR A 140 10.41 -6.33 5.44
C TYR A 140 10.18 -7.85 5.61
N VAL A 141 9.74 -8.51 4.54
CA VAL A 141 9.54 -9.98 4.54
C VAL A 141 10.86 -10.73 4.73
N LYS A 142 11.95 -10.24 4.14
CA LYS A 142 13.29 -10.82 4.35
C LYS A 142 13.66 -10.75 5.84
N ASP A 143 13.48 -9.61 6.49
CA ASP A 143 13.89 -9.41 7.87
C ASP A 143 13.07 -10.23 8.85
N LEU A 144 11.77 -10.42 8.58
CA LEU A 144 10.92 -11.38 9.27
C LEU A 144 11.42 -12.82 9.08
N PHE A 145 11.67 -13.24 7.84
CA PHE A 145 12.16 -14.59 7.56
C PHE A 145 13.53 -14.87 8.18
N ASP A 146 14.41 -13.88 8.20
CA ASP A 146 15.71 -13.95 8.89
C ASP A 146 15.51 -14.14 10.41
N SER A 147 14.59 -13.39 11.03
CA SER A 147 14.26 -13.54 12.46
C SER A 147 13.66 -14.90 12.79
N MET A 148 12.84 -15.45 11.88
CA MET A 148 12.29 -16.81 11.97
C MET A 148 13.32 -17.91 11.66
N ARG A 149 14.58 -17.54 11.35
CA ARG A 149 15.67 -18.45 10.98
C ARG A 149 15.36 -19.31 9.74
N ILE A 150 14.56 -18.78 8.81
CA ILE A 150 14.26 -19.44 7.54
C ILE A 150 15.51 -19.43 6.66
N THR A 151 15.94 -20.61 6.21
CA THR A 151 17.10 -20.73 5.31
C THR A 151 16.83 -20.07 3.97
N ASN A 152 17.83 -19.39 3.40
CA ASN A 152 17.69 -18.68 2.12
C ASN A 152 16.60 -17.59 2.14
N ALA A 153 16.42 -16.92 3.28
CA ALA A 153 15.38 -15.93 3.56
C ALA A 153 15.21 -14.91 2.43
N LYS A 154 16.30 -14.32 1.92
CA LYS A 154 16.24 -13.35 0.81
C LYS A 154 15.51 -13.89 -0.42
N ASN A 155 15.87 -15.09 -0.90
CA ASN A 155 15.23 -15.66 -2.09
C ASN A 155 13.78 -16.07 -1.82
N LYS A 156 13.49 -16.58 -0.61
CA LYS A 156 12.13 -16.92 -0.19
C LYS A 156 11.23 -15.69 -0.04
N ALA A 157 11.75 -14.60 0.53
CA ALA A 157 11.05 -13.33 0.66
C ALA A 157 10.73 -12.70 -0.70
N VAL A 158 11.68 -12.73 -1.65
CA VAL A 158 11.44 -12.27 -3.03
C VAL A 158 10.33 -13.07 -3.70
N ARG A 159 10.32 -14.41 -3.56
CA ARG A 159 9.26 -15.26 -4.12
C ARG A 159 7.90 -14.99 -3.48
N PHE A 160 7.88 -14.86 -2.15
CA PHE A 160 6.68 -14.54 -1.41
C PHE A 160 6.08 -13.21 -1.87
N TYR A 161 6.90 -12.16 -1.89
CA TYR A 161 6.43 -10.85 -2.29
C TYR A 161 6.10 -10.75 -3.78
N ALA A 162 6.77 -11.53 -4.64
CA ALA A 162 6.38 -11.63 -6.05
C ALA A 162 4.95 -12.17 -6.22
N VAL A 163 4.51 -13.09 -5.37
CA VAL A 163 3.11 -13.55 -5.36
C VAL A 163 2.17 -12.42 -4.94
N MET A 164 2.46 -11.71 -3.84
CA MET A 164 1.66 -10.53 -3.44
C MET A 164 1.50 -9.53 -4.59
N HIS A 165 2.62 -9.11 -5.19
CA HIS A 165 2.65 -8.11 -6.25
C HIS A 165 1.92 -8.57 -7.53
N PHE A 166 2.11 -9.84 -7.91
CA PHE A 166 1.43 -10.42 -9.06
C PHE A 166 -0.08 -10.45 -8.86
N TYR A 167 -0.56 -10.89 -7.69
CA TYR A 167 -2.00 -10.97 -7.42
C TYR A 167 -2.65 -9.59 -7.27
N TYR A 168 -1.94 -8.55 -6.82
CA TYR A 168 -2.45 -7.17 -6.90
C TYR A 168 -2.80 -6.77 -8.34
N SER A 169 -1.90 -7.12 -9.26
CA SER A 169 -2.07 -6.81 -10.68
C SER A 169 -3.20 -7.64 -11.31
N LEU A 170 -3.33 -8.92 -10.94
CA LEU A 170 -4.44 -9.76 -11.39
C LEU A 170 -5.79 -9.25 -10.87
N TYR A 171 -5.86 -8.88 -9.58
CA TYR A 171 -7.09 -8.42 -8.94
C TYR A 171 -7.67 -7.17 -9.62
N ASP A 172 -6.82 -6.23 -10.01
CA ASP A 172 -7.25 -5.00 -10.70
C ASP A 172 -7.91 -5.26 -12.07
N GLY A 173 -7.49 -6.32 -12.76
CA GLY A 173 -8.00 -6.69 -14.09
C GLY A 173 -9.08 -7.77 -14.08
N ALA A 174 -9.44 -8.31 -12.92
CA ALA A 174 -10.33 -9.47 -12.83
C ALA A 174 -11.82 -9.07 -12.89
N GLU A 175 -12.59 -9.84 -13.65
CA GLU A 175 -14.06 -9.83 -13.56
C GLU A 175 -14.54 -10.53 -12.28
N ASP A 176 -13.93 -11.68 -11.95
CA ASP A 176 -14.17 -12.44 -10.73
C ASP A 176 -13.06 -12.22 -9.71
N LYS A 177 -13.25 -11.19 -8.88
CA LYS A 177 -12.29 -10.79 -7.84
C LYS A 177 -12.22 -11.78 -6.68
N GLU A 178 -13.32 -12.46 -6.37
CA GLU A 178 -13.34 -13.47 -5.30
C GLU A 178 -12.49 -14.68 -5.70
N ASN A 179 -12.56 -15.12 -6.96
CA ASN A 179 -11.68 -16.19 -7.44
C ASN A 179 -10.18 -15.82 -7.33
N VAL A 180 -9.81 -14.56 -7.63
CA VAL A 180 -8.42 -14.10 -7.47
C VAL A 180 -7.97 -14.14 -6.01
N LYS A 181 -8.86 -13.80 -5.05
CA LYS A 181 -8.57 -13.92 -3.62
C LYS A 181 -8.34 -15.37 -3.21
N ASP A 182 -9.20 -16.29 -3.66
CA ASP A 182 -9.07 -17.72 -3.37
C ASP A 182 -7.76 -18.29 -3.94
N GLU A 183 -7.41 -17.92 -5.18
CA GLU A 183 -6.15 -18.30 -5.82
C GLU A 183 -4.94 -17.73 -5.07
N PHE A 184 -4.99 -16.47 -4.66
CA PHE A 184 -3.95 -15.83 -3.85
C PHE A 184 -3.74 -16.57 -2.53
N VAL A 185 -4.81 -16.86 -1.78
CA VAL A 185 -4.73 -17.59 -0.51
C VAL A 185 -4.16 -18.99 -0.72
N SER A 186 -4.54 -19.68 -1.80
CA SER A 186 -3.96 -20.97 -2.17
C SER A 186 -2.46 -20.87 -2.47
N ALA A 187 -2.04 -19.86 -3.23
CA ALA A 187 -0.64 -19.63 -3.59
C ALA A 187 0.23 -19.35 -2.36
N ILE A 188 -0.24 -18.51 -1.44
CA ILE A 188 0.48 -18.23 -0.18
C ILE A 188 0.59 -19.49 0.68
N LYS A 189 -0.49 -20.27 0.83
CA LYS A 189 -0.44 -21.55 1.57
C LYS A 189 0.57 -22.53 0.98
N SER A 190 0.62 -22.64 -0.35
CA SER A 190 1.60 -23.49 -1.04
C SER A 190 3.02 -23.03 -0.78
N LEU A 191 3.30 -21.72 -0.91
CA LEU A 191 4.62 -21.16 -0.64
C LEU A 191 5.07 -21.44 0.79
N VAL A 192 4.18 -21.26 1.77
CA VAL A 192 4.47 -21.47 3.20
C VAL A 192 4.85 -22.92 3.50
N GLN A 193 4.26 -23.89 2.81
CA GLN A 193 4.66 -25.29 2.94
C GLN A 193 6.10 -25.53 2.46
N GLU A 194 6.59 -24.76 1.49
CA GLU A 194 7.98 -24.80 1.01
C GLU A 194 8.96 -23.99 1.88
N LEU A 195 8.44 -23.14 2.78
CA LEU A 195 9.26 -22.35 3.71
C LEU A 195 9.77 -23.20 4.88
N LYS A 196 8.98 -24.19 5.32
CA LYS A 196 9.30 -25.19 6.36
C LYS A 196 10.36 -26.18 5.89
#